data_AF-A0A1L5KVE9-F1
#
_entry.id   AF-A0A1L5KVE9-F1
#
_cell.length_a   1.000
_cell.length_b   1.000
_cell.length_c   1.000
_cell.angle_alpha   90.00
_cell.angle_beta   90.00
_cell.angle_gamma   90.00
#
_symmetry.space_group_name_H-M   'P 1'
#
loop_
_entity.id
_entity.type
_entity.pdbx_description
1 polymer ?
#
loop_
_entity_poly.entity_id
_entity_poly.type
_entity_poly.pdbx_seq_one_letter_code
_entity_poly.pdbx_strand_id
1 'polypeptide(L)'
;GVLAGIYPSYYMTSFSPALVLKGNFGLSPKGRVLRNVLISVQFISSFVLIMGAMFMYLQNNFMRTSSLGYDKDQIIVTDLTATVLNSKEAFTNRMKSFSGIEDVTCAEFLLASQDQYMTWGRELNGKNIQYQVMPVDPSFLKVLNIAVSDGRDFREEDTLTEHGAYIFNERARKTY
;
A
#
# COMPACT_ATOMS: atom_id res chain seq x y z
N GLY A 1 5.94 -11.94 -27.78
CA GLY A 1 6.84 -12.34 -28.88
C GLY A 1 6.26 -13.37 -29.83
N VAL A 2 5.34 -14.27 -29.40
CA VAL A 2 4.84 -15.35 -30.27
C VAL A 2 3.63 -14.91 -31.11
N LEU A 3 2.64 -14.23 -30.51
CA LEU A 3 1.44 -13.74 -31.21
C LEU A 3 1.74 -12.66 -32.28
N ALA A 4 2.75 -11.82 -32.04
CA ALA A 4 3.21 -10.81 -33.00
C ALA A 4 3.93 -11.42 -34.23
N GLY A 5 4.41 -12.67 -34.14
CA GLY A 5 5.10 -13.39 -35.22
C GLY A 5 4.19 -14.34 -36.01
N ILE A 6 3.05 -14.77 -35.45
CA ILE A 6 2.09 -15.62 -36.16
C ILE A 6 1.35 -14.84 -37.26
N TYR A 7 1.06 -13.55 -37.01
CA TYR A 7 0.30 -12.70 -37.95
C TYR A 7 1.04 -12.41 -39.27
N PRO A 8 2.34 -12.05 -39.29
CA PRO A 8 3.12 -11.91 -40.52
C PRO A 8 3.31 -13.24 -41.23
N SER A 9 3.56 -14.33 -40.48
CA SER A 9 3.90 -15.65 -41.03
C SER A 9 2.72 -16.27 -41.80
N TYR A 10 1.52 -16.23 -41.22
CA TYR A 10 0.33 -16.78 -41.87
C TYR A 10 -0.05 -15.98 -43.12
N TYR A 11 0.07 -14.65 -43.09
CA TYR A 11 -0.22 -13.82 -44.26
C TYR A 11 0.84 -14.02 -45.36
N MET A 12 2.13 -14.09 -45.01
CA MET A 12 3.26 -14.26 -45.94
C MET A 12 3.24 -15.58 -46.70
N THR A 13 2.63 -16.64 -46.14
CA THR A 13 2.56 -17.97 -46.79
C THR A 13 1.52 -18.03 -47.92
N SER A 14 0.63 -17.03 -48.03
CA SER A 14 -0.47 -17.03 -49.02
C SER A 14 -0.19 -16.23 -50.31
N PHE A 15 1.04 -15.77 -50.56
CA PHE A 15 1.33 -14.82 -51.65
C PHE A 15 2.06 -15.39 -52.87
N SER A 16 1.53 -15.06 -54.04
CA SER A 16 2.08 -15.33 -55.36
C SER A 16 3.42 -14.58 -55.57
N PRO A 17 4.53 -15.28 -55.86
CA PRO A 17 5.87 -14.68 -56.00
C PRO A 17 5.97 -13.60 -57.09
N ALA A 18 5.02 -13.57 -58.04
CA ALA A 18 5.02 -12.65 -59.17
C ALA A 18 4.82 -11.17 -58.77
N LEU A 19 4.15 -10.87 -57.65
CA LEU A 19 4.07 -9.49 -57.18
C LEU A 19 5.40 -9.02 -56.58
N VAL A 20 6.27 -9.94 -56.12
CA VAL A 20 7.51 -9.66 -55.36
C VAL A 20 8.59 -8.98 -56.20
N LEU A 21 8.67 -9.35 -57.47
CA LEU A 21 9.62 -8.77 -58.42
C LEU A 21 9.26 -7.35 -58.89
N LYS A 22 8.05 -6.82 -58.61
CA LYS A 22 7.59 -5.52 -59.13
C LYS A 22 7.79 -4.33 -58.18
N GLY A 23 8.49 -4.52 -57.06
CA GLY A 23 9.02 -3.44 -56.21
C GLY A 23 8.01 -2.62 -55.39
N ASN A 24 6.70 -2.92 -55.43
CA ASN A 24 5.66 -2.00 -54.91
C ASN A 24 4.95 -2.47 -53.62
N PHE A 25 5.62 -3.27 -52.78
CA PHE A 25 5.01 -3.92 -51.60
C PHE A 25 4.40 -2.97 -50.58
N GLY A 26 5.07 -1.85 -50.31
CA GLY A 26 4.57 -0.84 -49.38
C GLY A 26 3.36 -0.06 -49.89
N LEU A 27 3.08 -0.13 -51.20
CA LEU A 27 2.00 0.61 -51.88
C LEU A 27 0.82 -0.28 -52.29
N SER A 28 0.92 -1.61 -52.13
CA SER A 28 -0.20 -2.52 -52.35
C SER A 28 -1.31 -2.29 -51.31
N PRO A 29 -2.61 -2.36 -51.67
CA PRO A 29 -3.72 -2.17 -50.74
C PRO A 29 -3.61 -3.04 -49.47
N LYS A 30 -3.14 -4.28 -49.63
CA LYS A 30 -2.93 -5.21 -48.51
C LYS A 30 -1.77 -4.80 -47.58
N GLY A 31 -0.68 -4.26 -48.13
CA GLY A 31 0.46 -3.75 -47.35
C GLY A 31 0.11 -2.48 -46.56
N ARG A 32 -0.72 -1.60 -47.14
CA ARG A 32 -1.22 -0.39 -46.49
C ARG A 32 -2.15 -0.73 -45.30
N VAL A 33 -3.03 -1.72 -45.46
CA VAL A 33 -3.89 -2.20 -44.37
C VAL A 33 -3.05 -2.77 -43.21
N LEU A 34 -2.07 -3.61 -43.50
CA LEU A 34 -1.18 -4.19 -42.47
C LEU A 34 -0.42 -3.10 -41.68
N ARG A 35 0.14 -2.11 -42.38
CA ARG A 35 0.81 -0.96 -41.75
C ARG A 35 -0.14 -0.18 -40.85
N ASN A 36 -1.36 0.10 -41.31
CA ASN A 36 -2.34 0.87 -40.54
C ASN A 36 -2.79 0.12 -39.28
N VAL A 37 -2.96 -1.21 -39.35
CA VAL A 37 -3.30 -2.04 -38.18
C VAL A 37 -2.15 -2.05 -37.17
N LEU A 38 -0.91 -2.26 -37.61
CA LEU A 38 0.28 -2.24 -36.75
C LEU A 38 0.43 -0.88 -36.04
N ILE A 39 0.25 0.21 -36.77
CA ILE A 39 0.30 1.57 -36.20
C ILE A 39 -0.82 1.78 -35.17
N SER A 40 -2.05 1.31 -35.48
CA SER A 40 -3.18 1.44 -34.55
C SER A 40 -2.95 0.69 -33.23
N VAL A 41 -2.42 -0.54 -33.29
CA VAL A 41 -2.08 -1.32 -32.09
C VAL A 41 -0.98 -0.65 -31.27
N GLN A 42 0.03 -0.07 -31.92
CA GLN A 42 1.09 0.67 -31.25
C GLN A 42 0.52 1.87 -30.47
N PHE A 43 -0.34 2.66 -31.11
CA PHE A 43 -0.98 3.81 -30.47
C PHE A 43 -1.87 3.41 -29.30
N ILE A 44 -2.69 2.35 -29.45
CA ILE A 44 -3.53 1.84 -28.36
C ILE A 44 -2.65 1.38 -27.19
N SER A 45 -1.57 0.64 -27.47
CA SER A 45 -0.66 0.14 -26.42
C SER A 45 0.01 1.28 -25.67
N SER A 46 0.48 2.31 -26.38
CA SER A 46 1.03 3.52 -25.76
C SER A 46 -0.01 4.25 -24.91
N PHE A 47 -1.25 4.35 -25.37
CA PHE A 47 -2.32 5.02 -24.64
C PHE A 47 -2.67 4.27 -23.33
N VAL A 48 -2.74 2.94 -23.37
CA VAL A 48 -2.96 2.11 -22.18
C VAL A 48 -1.84 2.26 -21.18
N LEU A 49 -0.57 2.30 -21.62
CA LEU A 49 0.58 2.50 -20.74
C LEU A 49 0.57 3.89 -20.09
N ILE A 50 0.26 4.93 -20.84
CA ILE A 50 0.18 6.31 -20.32
C ILE A 50 -0.95 6.42 -19.30
N MET A 51 -2.14 5.87 -19.61
CA MET A 51 -3.25 5.85 -18.65
C MET A 51 -2.87 5.06 -17.39
N GLY A 52 -2.26 3.88 -17.52
CA GLY A 52 -1.81 3.08 -16.38
C GLY A 52 -0.84 3.84 -15.49
N ALA A 53 0.16 4.49 -16.08
CA ALA A 53 1.10 5.33 -15.34
C ALA A 53 0.41 6.51 -14.64
N MET A 54 -0.56 7.15 -15.30
CA MET A 54 -1.34 8.25 -14.72
C MET A 54 -2.21 7.78 -13.55
N PHE A 55 -2.87 6.62 -13.66
CA PHE A 55 -3.63 6.02 -12.57
C PHE A 55 -2.72 5.69 -11.38
N MET A 56 -1.55 5.10 -11.62
CA MET A 56 -0.58 4.83 -10.55
C MET A 56 -0.11 6.12 -9.87
N TYR A 57 0.16 7.17 -10.65
CA TYR A 57 0.54 8.48 -10.13
C TYR A 57 -0.58 9.08 -9.25
N LEU A 58 -1.82 9.05 -9.75
CA LEU A 58 -2.97 9.58 -9.01
C LEU A 58 -3.23 8.78 -7.73
N GLN A 59 -3.11 7.45 -7.80
CA GLN A 59 -3.22 6.57 -6.64
C GLN A 59 -2.14 6.86 -5.61
N ASN A 60 -0.88 7.04 -6.02
CA ASN A 60 0.20 7.38 -5.11
C ASN A 60 -0.01 8.76 -4.47
N ASN A 61 -0.41 9.76 -5.27
CA ASN A 61 -0.71 11.09 -4.76
C ASN A 61 -1.86 11.04 -3.75
N PHE A 62 -2.94 10.33 -4.07
CA PHE A 62 -4.07 10.15 -3.16
C PHE A 62 -3.63 9.49 -1.84
N MET A 63 -2.81 8.43 -1.88
CA MET A 63 -2.29 7.80 -0.66
C MET A 63 -1.40 8.73 0.18
N ARG A 64 -0.73 9.71 -0.45
CA ARG A 64 0.13 10.69 0.25
C ARG A 64 -0.64 11.87 0.81
N THR A 65 -1.69 12.34 0.12
CA THR A 65 -2.43 13.55 0.49
C THR A 65 -3.74 13.28 1.21
N SER A 66 -4.28 12.06 1.13
CA SER A 66 -5.48 11.69 1.87
C SER A 66 -5.18 11.70 3.35
N SER A 67 -6.05 12.34 4.14
CA SER A 67 -6.00 12.25 5.59
C SER A 67 -6.18 10.79 6.00
N LEU A 68 -5.17 10.25 6.69
CA LEU A 68 -5.19 8.86 7.14
C LEU A 68 -5.91 8.68 8.48
N GLY A 69 -6.49 9.77 9.00
CA GLY A 69 -7.13 9.80 10.31
C GLY A 69 -6.15 9.84 11.48
N TYR A 70 -4.86 10.09 11.20
CA TYR A 70 -3.80 10.28 12.17
C TYR A 70 -2.75 11.25 11.64
N ASP A 71 -2.11 12.00 12.52
CA ASP A 71 -1.08 12.96 12.16
C ASP A 71 0.22 12.22 11.82
N LYS A 72 0.81 12.58 10.68
CA LYS A 72 2.14 12.13 10.26
C LYS A 72 3.18 13.24 10.30
N ASP A 73 2.71 14.47 10.38
CA ASP A 73 3.57 15.64 10.39
C ASP A 73 4.24 15.76 11.76
N GLN A 74 5.52 16.15 11.77
CA GLN A 74 6.31 16.36 12.98
C GLN A 74 6.56 15.12 13.86
N ILE A 75 6.35 13.91 13.34
CA ILE A 75 6.68 12.66 14.04
C ILE A 75 8.05 12.15 13.59
N ILE A 76 8.92 11.91 14.57
CA ILE A 76 10.23 11.26 14.36
C ILE A 76 10.10 9.80 14.77
N VAL A 77 10.33 8.89 13.82
CA VAL A 77 10.35 7.45 14.07
C VAL A 77 11.81 7.00 14.17
N THR A 78 12.12 6.27 15.23
CA THR A 78 13.45 5.66 15.43
C THR A 78 13.29 4.23 15.90
N ASP A 79 14.16 3.34 15.42
CA ASP A 79 14.26 1.99 15.94
C ASP A 79 14.96 2.03 17.31
N LEU A 80 14.45 1.24 18.25
CA LEU A 80 15.01 1.14 19.59
C LEU A 80 15.84 -0.15 19.71
N THR A 81 17.08 0.00 20.18
CA THR A 81 17.92 -1.16 20.54
C THR A 81 17.37 -1.82 21.82
N ALA A 82 17.56 -3.13 21.98
CA ALA A 82 17.14 -3.89 23.16
C ALA A 82 17.57 -3.26 24.51
N THR A 83 18.76 -2.65 24.57
CA THR A 83 19.25 -1.94 25.77
C THR A 83 18.39 -0.73 26.13
N VAL A 84 17.94 0.02 25.12
CA VAL A 84 17.07 1.19 25.30
C VAL A 84 15.65 0.74 25.67
N LEU A 85 15.18 -0.37 25.10
CA LEU A 85 13.89 -0.95 25.45
C LEU A 85 13.82 -1.36 26.93
N ASN A 86 14.89 -1.95 27.47
CA ASN A 86 14.99 -2.28 28.90
C ASN A 86 15.00 -1.05 29.81
N SER A 87 15.42 0.11 29.28
CA SER A 87 15.49 1.39 30.00
C SER A 87 14.48 2.40 29.44
N LYS A 88 13.37 1.92 28.89
CA LYS A 88 12.40 2.72 28.13
C LYS A 88 11.87 3.91 28.92
N GLU A 89 11.52 3.71 30.19
CA GLU A 89 11.00 4.79 31.03
C GLU A 89 12.02 5.93 31.21
N ALA A 90 13.29 5.59 31.44
CA ALA A 90 14.36 6.57 31.52
C ALA A 90 14.58 7.31 30.18
N PHE A 91 14.47 6.59 29.06
CA PHE A 91 14.54 7.19 27.72
C PHE A 91 13.37 8.15 27.46
N THR A 92 12.14 7.73 27.73
CA THR A 92 10.93 8.55 27.60
C THR A 92 11.01 9.80 28.47
N ASN A 93 11.42 9.66 29.74
CA ASN A 93 11.58 10.79 30.65
C ASN A 93 12.67 11.76 30.17
N ARG A 94 13.77 11.25 29.62
CA ARG A 94 14.82 12.09 29.06
C ARG A 94 14.35 12.83 27.82
N MET A 95 13.60 12.18 26.94
CA MET A 95 13.03 12.81 25.75
C MET A 95 12.00 13.89 26.11
N LYS A 96 11.12 13.62 27.07
CA LYS A 96 10.16 14.61 27.60
C LYS A 96 10.83 15.81 28.29
N SER A 97 12.13 15.73 28.63
CA SER A 97 12.88 16.88 29.16
C SER A 97 13.25 17.93 28.11
N PHE A 98 13.16 17.59 26.82
CA PHE A 98 13.40 18.56 25.74
C PHE A 98 12.10 19.33 25.44
N SER A 99 12.17 20.66 25.48
CA SER A 99 11.00 21.54 25.28
C SER A 99 10.37 21.46 23.89
N GLY A 100 11.07 20.89 22.90
CA GLY A 100 10.56 20.70 21.54
C GLY A 100 9.83 19.37 21.32
N ILE A 101 9.73 18.50 22.35
CA ILE A 101 9.07 17.20 22.25
C ILE A 101 7.79 17.27 23.07
N GLU A 102 6.64 17.16 22.40
CA GLU A 102 5.32 17.22 23.05
C GLU A 102 5.01 15.94 23.83
N ASP A 103 5.18 14.79 23.19
CA ASP A 103 4.97 13.49 23.83
C ASP A 103 5.78 12.39 23.11
N VAL A 104 5.91 11.24 23.75
CA VAL A 104 6.70 10.10 23.25
C VAL A 104 5.89 8.83 23.44
N THR A 105 5.85 8.02 22.39
CA THR A 105 5.20 6.71 22.40
C THR A 105 6.14 5.66 21.82
N CYS A 106 5.99 4.42 22.26
CA CYS A 106 6.56 3.27 21.58
C CYS A 106 5.44 2.39 21.01
N ALA A 107 5.74 1.73 19.91
CA ALA A 107 4.91 0.71 19.29
C ALA A 107 5.82 -0.40 18.79
N GLU A 108 5.33 -1.64 18.80
CA GLU A 108 6.09 -2.77 18.26
C GLU A 108 6.23 -2.69 16.73
N PHE A 109 5.25 -2.07 16.08
CA PHE A 109 5.25 -1.87 14.63
C PHE A 109 4.91 -0.42 14.30
N LEU A 110 5.52 0.10 13.24
CA LEU A 110 5.14 1.40 12.69
C LEU A 110 3.75 1.29 12.03
N LEU A 111 2.86 2.22 12.34
CA LEU A 111 1.51 2.25 11.79
C LEU A 111 1.53 2.39 10.26
N ALA A 112 0.79 1.53 9.58
CA ALA A 112 0.74 1.41 8.11
C ALA A 112 2.10 1.09 7.43
N SER A 113 3.06 0.50 8.16
CA SER A 113 4.36 0.11 7.59
C SER A 113 4.36 -1.29 6.95
N GLN A 114 3.43 -2.15 7.34
CA GLN A 114 3.36 -3.53 6.90
C GLN A 114 1.92 -3.93 6.56
N ASP A 115 1.77 -4.83 5.59
CA ASP A 115 0.48 -5.38 5.15
C ASP A 115 -0.09 -6.39 6.18
N GLN A 116 0.78 -6.98 7.00
CA GLN A 116 0.40 -7.91 8.05
C GLN A 116 1.05 -7.52 9.38
N TYR A 117 0.21 -7.41 10.41
CA TYR A 117 0.65 -7.28 11.80
C TYR A 117 0.53 -8.61 12.53
N MET A 118 0.95 -8.61 13.80
CA MET A 118 0.77 -9.73 14.70
C MET A 118 -0.71 -10.15 14.70
N THR A 119 -0.95 -11.46 14.58
CA THR A 119 -2.31 -11.97 14.43
C THR A 119 -2.68 -12.85 15.60
N TRP A 120 -3.76 -12.51 16.30
CA TRP A 120 -4.26 -13.25 17.46
C TRP A 120 -5.58 -13.93 17.11
N GLY A 121 -5.70 -15.19 17.55
CA GLY A 121 -6.94 -15.95 17.48
C GLY A 121 -7.64 -15.92 18.83
N ARG A 122 -8.93 -15.56 18.88
CA ARG A 122 -9.76 -15.76 20.07
C ARG A 122 -11.10 -16.37 19.71
N GLU A 123 -11.69 -17.07 20.66
CA GLU A 123 -13.05 -17.56 20.54
C GLU A 123 -14.02 -16.46 20.99
N LEU A 124 -14.91 -16.05 20.09
CA LEU A 124 -15.99 -15.12 20.37
C LEU A 124 -17.31 -15.78 19.99
N ASN A 125 -18.19 -15.99 20.96
CA ASN A 125 -19.52 -16.60 20.76
C ASN A 125 -19.49 -17.94 20.00
N GLY A 126 -18.53 -18.82 20.31
CA GLY A 126 -18.38 -20.13 19.66
C GLY A 126 -17.77 -20.09 18.26
N LYS A 127 -17.26 -18.93 17.82
CA LYS A 127 -16.50 -18.78 16.57
C LYS A 127 -15.08 -18.35 16.87
N ASN A 128 -14.12 -19.07 16.28
CA ASN A 128 -12.73 -18.62 16.27
C ASN A 128 -12.58 -17.45 15.32
N ILE A 129 -12.33 -16.27 15.88
CA ILE A 129 -12.01 -15.05 15.15
C ILE A 129 -10.50 -14.86 15.15
N GLN A 130 -9.97 -14.36 14.04
CA GLN A 130 -8.55 -14.09 13.87
C GLN A 130 -8.36 -12.62 13.50
N TYR A 131 -7.78 -11.82 14.39
CA TYR A 131 -7.64 -10.39 14.19
C TYR A 131 -6.18 -9.95 14.33
N GLN A 132 -5.84 -8.89 13.60
CA GLN A 132 -4.53 -8.27 13.69
C GLN A 132 -4.48 -7.33 14.89
N VAL A 133 -3.41 -7.42 15.64
CA VAL A 133 -3.15 -6.67 16.86
C VAL A 133 -1.81 -5.95 16.71
N MET A 134 -1.76 -4.73 17.21
CA MET A 134 -0.55 -3.94 17.31
C MET A 134 -0.37 -3.55 18.78
N PRO A 135 0.62 -4.12 19.49
CA PRO A 135 0.96 -3.68 20.83
C PRO A 135 1.56 -2.28 20.78
N VAL A 136 0.94 -1.37 21.53
CA VAL A 136 1.29 0.05 21.58
C VAL A 136 1.25 0.57 23.00
N ASP A 137 1.94 1.67 23.25
CA ASP A 137 1.86 2.37 24.53
C ASP A 137 0.53 3.11 24.71
N PRO A 138 0.12 3.39 25.95
CA PRO A 138 -1.08 4.17 26.22
C PRO A 138 -1.09 5.54 25.52
N SER A 139 0.07 6.18 25.39
CA SER A 139 0.20 7.49 24.73
C SER A 139 0.14 7.44 23.21
N PHE A 140 0.01 6.26 22.59
CA PHE A 140 0.11 6.09 21.14
C PHE A 140 -0.96 6.86 20.36
N LEU A 141 -2.22 6.71 20.77
CA LEU A 141 -3.35 7.39 20.13
C LEU A 141 -3.23 8.91 20.29
N LYS A 142 -2.74 9.37 21.46
CA LYS A 142 -2.48 10.78 21.73
C LYS A 142 -1.37 11.36 20.86
N VAL A 143 -0.22 10.69 20.75
CA VAL A 143 0.91 11.14 19.92
C VAL A 143 0.55 11.21 18.44
N LEU A 144 -0.24 10.25 17.96
CA LEU A 144 -0.71 10.21 16.58
C LEU A 144 -1.99 11.01 16.34
N ASN A 145 -2.51 11.68 17.37
CA ASN A 145 -3.76 12.44 17.36
C ASN A 145 -4.94 11.66 16.76
N ILE A 146 -5.04 10.37 17.11
CA ILE A 146 -6.10 9.49 16.64
C ILE A 146 -7.32 9.68 17.54
N ALA A 147 -8.39 10.21 16.96
CA ALA A 147 -9.64 10.40 17.68
C ALA A 147 -10.32 9.05 17.97
N VAL A 148 -10.65 8.82 19.24
CA VAL A 148 -11.49 7.69 19.67
C VAL A 148 -12.95 8.03 19.39
N SER A 149 -13.59 7.26 18.51
CA SER A 149 -14.98 7.52 18.09
C SER A 149 -16.03 7.04 19.09
N ASP A 150 -15.70 6.02 19.89
CA ASP A 150 -16.59 5.44 20.89
C ASP A 150 -15.77 4.84 22.04
N GLY A 151 -16.28 4.96 23.27
CA GLY A 151 -15.60 4.49 24.48
C GLY A 151 -14.55 5.46 25.03
N ARG A 152 -13.38 4.92 25.38
CA ARG A 152 -12.29 5.66 26.04
C ARG A 152 -10.94 5.32 25.43
N ASP A 153 -10.00 6.25 25.55
CA ASP A 153 -8.59 6.03 25.21
C ASP A 153 -7.90 5.10 26.24
N PHE A 154 -6.71 4.63 25.88
CA PHE A 154 -5.82 3.88 26.77
C PHE A 154 -5.43 4.72 27.99
N ARG A 155 -5.32 4.05 29.14
CA ARG A 155 -4.85 4.64 30.40
C ARG A 155 -3.59 3.92 30.83
N GLU A 156 -2.73 4.61 31.58
CA GLU A 156 -1.54 3.97 32.17
C GLU A 156 -1.91 2.80 33.08
N GLU A 157 -3.04 2.90 33.79
CA GLU A 157 -3.60 1.83 34.63
C GLU A 157 -3.93 0.54 33.86
N ASP A 158 -4.22 0.63 32.55
CA ASP A 158 -4.55 -0.54 31.73
C ASP A 158 -3.34 -1.47 31.56
N THR A 159 -2.12 -0.93 31.68
CA THR A 159 -0.87 -1.73 31.61
C THR A 159 -0.74 -2.71 32.77
N LEU A 160 -1.44 -2.48 33.88
CA LEU A 160 -1.43 -3.32 35.08
C LEU A 160 -2.53 -4.38 35.06
N THR A 161 -3.45 -4.33 34.10
CA THR A 161 -4.58 -5.27 34.01
C THR A 161 -4.18 -6.58 33.34
N GLU A 162 -4.60 -7.72 33.88
CA GLU A 162 -4.26 -9.06 33.39
C GLU A 162 -4.71 -9.30 31.92
N HIS A 163 -5.80 -8.65 31.51
CA HIS A 163 -6.35 -8.80 30.16
C HIS A 163 -5.95 -7.67 29.20
N GLY A 164 -5.37 -6.59 29.72
CA GLY A 164 -5.10 -5.36 28.97
C GLY A 164 -6.37 -4.62 28.51
N ALA A 165 -6.16 -3.49 27.84
CA ALA A 165 -7.21 -2.79 27.10
C ALA A 165 -7.02 -2.98 25.60
N TYR A 166 -8.13 -3.08 24.86
CA TYR A 166 -8.13 -3.22 23.41
C TYR A 166 -8.93 -2.10 22.78
N ILE A 167 -8.38 -1.49 21.73
CA ILE A 167 -9.09 -0.51 20.90
C ILE A 167 -9.20 -1.11 19.50
N PHE A 168 -10.43 -1.19 19.02
CA PHE A 168 -10.73 -1.73 17.70
C PHE A 168 -11.01 -0.60 16.72
N ASN A 169 -10.44 -0.69 15.53
CA ASN A 169 -10.81 0.22 14.45
C ASN A 169 -12.21 -0.10 13.93
N GLU A 170 -12.81 0.84 13.19
CA GLU A 170 -14.17 0.68 12.67
C GLU A 170 -14.33 -0.52 11.74
N ARG A 171 -13.27 -0.90 11.03
CA ARG A 171 -13.28 -2.04 10.10
C ARG A 171 -13.37 -3.35 10.87
N ALA A 172 -12.61 -3.50 11.96
CA ALA A 172 -12.66 -4.67 12.83
C ALA A 172 -14.06 -4.79 13.46
N ARG A 173 -14.62 -3.68 13.97
CA ARG A 173 -16.00 -3.64 14.52
C ARG A 173 -17.09 -4.00 13.51
N LYS A 174 -16.86 -3.76 12.21
CA LYS A 174 -17.81 -4.16 11.15
C LYS A 174 -17.63 -5.61 10.72
N THR A 175 -16.46 -6.19 10.95
CA THR A 175 -16.11 -7.54 10.47
C THR A 175 -16.45 -8.61 11.51
N TYR A 176 -16.30 -8.27 12.80
CA TYR A 176 -16.56 -9.11 13.95
C TYR A 176 -17.70 -8.53 14.78
#